data_AF-A0A6L9IYA6-F1
#
_entry.id   AF-A0A6L9IYA6-F1
#
_cell.length_a   1.000
_cell.length_b   1.000
_cell.length_c   1.000
_cell.angle_alpha   90.00
_cell.angle_beta   90.00
_cell.angle_gamma   90.00
#
_symmetry.space_group_name_H-M   'P 1'
#
loop_
_entity.id
_entity.type
_entity.pdbx_description
1 polymer ?
#
loop_
_entity_poly.entity_id
_entity_poly.type
_entity_poly.pdbx_seq_one_letter_code
_entity_poly.pdbx_strand_id
1 'polypeptide(L)'
;MFSVDQLPDEPIVVDKHWDPVDVHNELQNFYIKLGEVISQIEGPIFRIIDLAQLGFTFSDMLVIISAEAKSKAHGSVGDPRVYAVVVAREEIAELLARANNQEHYNNLEIPIFSEYNEALAHVRQAIASN
;
A
#
# COMPACT_ATOMS: atom_id res chain seq x y z
N MET A 1 8.08 5.58 10.59
CA MET A 1 9.01 5.81 9.47
C MET A 1 8.49 5.13 8.22
N PHE A 2 8.91 5.63 7.05
CA PHE A 2 8.59 5.01 5.78
C PHE A 2 9.71 5.18 4.75
N SER A 3 9.69 4.34 3.71
CA SER A 3 10.33 4.61 2.41
C SER A 3 9.32 4.38 1.29
N VAL A 4 9.56 5.05 0.15
CA VAL A 4 8.84 4.78 -1.09
C VAL A 4 9.85 4.76 -2.21
N ASP A 5 9.98 3.61 -2.85
CA ASP A 5 11.01 3.33 -3.83
C ASP A 5 10.38 2.66 -5.06
N GLN A 6 10.76 3.10 -6.25
CA GLN A 6 10.45 2.37 -7.48
C GLN A 6 11.53 1.30 -7.71
N LEU A 7 11.14 0.09 -8.08
CA LEU A 7 12.09 -0.93 -8.49
C LEU A 7 12.72 -0.57 -9.85
N PRO A 8 14.04 -0.75 -10.04
CA PRO A 8 14.70 -0.42 -11.30
C PRO A 8 14.04 -1.10 -12.49
N ASP A 9 13.72 -0.31 -13.52
CA ASP A 9 13.16 -0.77 -14.79
C ASP A 9 11.82 -1.52 -14.69
N GLU A 10 11.12 -1.43 -13.54
CA GLU A 10 9.83 -2.06 -13.30
C GLU A 10 8.77 -1.01 -12.91
N PRO A 11 7.49 -1.15 -13.32
CA PRO A 11 6.39 -0.29 -12.89
C PRO A 11 5.94 -0.62 -11.45
N ILE A 12 6.87 -1.07 -10.60
CA ILE A 12 6.60 -1.51 -9.24
C ILE A 12 7.08 -0.44 -8.27
N VAL A 13 6.17 0.05 -7.45
CA VAL A 13 6.45 0.91 -6.31
C VAL A 13 6.35 0.08 -5.04
N VAL A 14 7.36 0.16 -4.20
CA VAL A 14 7.37 -0.46 -2.87
C VAL A 14 7.32 0.66 -1.85
N ASP A 15 6.26 0.70 -1.06
CA ASP A 15 6.29 1.43 0.19
C ASP A 15 6.56 0.48 1.36
N LYS A 16 7.41 0.93 2.26
CA LYS A 16 7.79 0.17 3.45
C LYS A 16 7.51 1.02 4.65
N HIS A 17 6.90 0.42 5.66
CA HIS A 17 6.57 1.07 6.91
C HIS A 17 7.16 0.28 8.07
N TRP A 18 7.81 0.97 9.01
CA TRP A 18 8.39 0.35 10.19
C TRP A 18 8.41 1.29 11.40
N ASP A 19 8.51 0.68 12.58
CA ASP A 19 8.54 1.39 13.86
C ASP A 19 9.89 2.09 14.13
N PRO A 20 9.89 3.17 14.94
CA PRO A 20 8.71 3.92 15.36
C PRO A 20 8.07 4.66 14.18
N VAL A 21 6.74 4.69 14.16
CA VAL A 21 5.95 5.45 13.18
C VAL A 21 4.95 6.33 13.92
N ASP A 22 4.96 7.61 13.59
CA ASP A 22 3.87 8.50 13.96
C ASP A 22 2.97 8.69 12.75
N VAL A 23 1.94 7.85 12.65
CA VAL A 23 1.00 7.86 11.52
C VAL A 23 0.36 9.23 11.33
N HIS A 24 0.06 9.94 12.42
CA HIS A 24 -0.62 11.22 12.32
C HIS A 24 0.27 12.30 11.70
N ASN A 25 1.57 12.28 11.99
CA ASN A 25 2.52 13.29 11.52
C ASN A 25 3.24 12.88 10.23
N GLU A 26 3.41 11.58 9.96
CA GLU A 26 4.19 11.09 8.81
C GLU A 26 3.34 10.87 7.55
N LEU A 27 2.02 10.68 7.69
CA LEU A 27 1.15 10.29 6.58
C LEU A 27 1.09 11.33 5.45
N GLN A 28 1.14 12.62 5.77
CA GLN A 28 1.19 13.66 4.73
C GLN A 28 2.49 13.60 3.94
N ASN A 29 3.63 13.41 4.63
CA ASN A 29 4.94 13.31 3.98
C ASN A 29 5.03 12.04 3.14
N PHE A 30 4.42 10.96 3.60
CA PHE A 30 4.30 9.71 2.86
C PHE A 30 3.60 9.93 1.51
N TYR A 31 2.42 10.53 1.48
CA TYR A 31 1.69 10.75 0.23
C TYR A 31 2.38 11.74 -0.71
N ILE A 32 3.09 12.75 -0.19
CA ILE A 32 3.93 13.63 -1.02
C ILE A 32 4.99 12.80 -1.72
N LYS A 33 5.72 11.96 -0.98
CA LYS A 33 6.79 11.13 -1.54
C LYS A 33 6.25 10.08 -2.53
N LEU A 34 5.13 9.46 -2.19
CA LEU A 34 4.43 8.52 -3.08
C LEU A 34 4.02 9.18 -4.39
N GLY A 35 3.45 10.38 -4.31
CA GLY A 35 3.09 11.17 -5.49
C GLY A 35 4.29 11.53 -6.36
N GLU A 36 5.43 11.90 -5.77
CA GLU A 36 6.68 12.16 -6.50
C GLU A 36 7.13 10.93 -7.28
N VAL A 37 7.18 9.75 -6.64
CA VAL A 37 7.62 8.50 -7.27
C VAL A 37 6.65 8.08 -8.38
N ILE A 38 5.34 8.09 -8.08
CA ILE A 38 4.32 7.64 -9.03
C ILE A 38 4.17 8.58 -10.22
N SER A 39 4.47 9.87 -10.07
CA SER A 39 4.45 10.82 -11.19
C SER A 39 5.47 10.50 -12.30
N GLN A 40 6.47 9.66 -12.01
CA GLN A 40 7.51 9.26 -12.95
C GLN A 40 7.13 7.98 -13.73
N ILE A 41 6.03 7.32 -13.36
CA ILE A 41 5.60 6.06 -13.96
C ILE A 41 4.43 6.33 -14.92
N GLU A 42 4.64 5.99 -16.19
CA GLU A 42 3.58 5.99 -17.20
C GLU A 42 2.86 4.64 -17.20
N GLY A 43 1.53 4.65 -17.33
CA GLY A 43 0.71 3.43 -17.42
C GLY A 43 0.32 2.82 -16.07
N PRO A 44 0.09 1.50 -16.02
CA PRO A 44 -0.24 0.77 -14.79
C PRO A 44 0.89 0.87 -13.75
N ILE A 45 0.50 1.01 -12.48
CA ILE A 45 1.40 1.07 -11.33
C ILE A 45 1.08 -0.10 -10.44
N PHE A 46 2.08 -0.90 -10.11
CA PHE A 46 1.93 -2.01 -9.17
C PHE A 46 2.54 -1.60 -7.84
N ARG A 47 1.74 -1.57 -6.77
CA ARG A 47 2.16 -1.06 -5.47
C ARG A 47 2.25 -2.20 -4.46
N ILE A 48 3.42 -2.40 -3.87
CA ILE A 48 3.60 -3.33 -2.75
C ILE A 48 3.64 -2.50 -1.47
N ILE A 49 2.68 -2.73 -0.59
CA ILE A 49 2.54 -2.07 0.70
C ILE A 49 3.11 -2.98 1.80
N ASP A 50 4.34 -2.73 2.23
CA ASP A 50 5.03 -3.57 3.20
C ASP A 50 4.89 -3.02 4.63
N LEU A 51 4.01 -3.69 5.38
CA LEU A 51 3.68 -3.43 6.79
C LEU A 51 4.28 -4.49 7.72
N ALA A 52 5.17 -5.37 7.23
CA ALA A 52 5.65 -6.52 7.99
C ALA A 52 6.49 -6.14 9.23
N GLN A 53 6.98 -4.91 9.31
CA GLN A 53 7.78 -4.41 10.43
C GLN A 53 7.05 -3.37 11.29
N LEU A 54 5.73 -3.30 11.15
CA LEU A 54 4.94 -2.22 11.70
C LEU A 54 4.09 -2.69 12.88
N GLY A 55 4.20 -1.99 14.00
CA GLY A 55 3.41 -2.22 15.20
C GLY A 55 2.19 -1.30 15.25
N PHE A 56 1.22 -1.49 14.35
CA PHE A 56 0.00 -0.68 14.37
C PHE A 56 -1.03 -1.13 15.38
N THR A 57 -1.73 -0.14 15.93
CA THR A 57 -3.02 -0.35 16.58
C THR A 57 -4.14 -0.36 15.53
N PHE A 58 -5.30 -0.91 15.89
CA PHE A 58 -6.49 -0.83 15.05
C PHE A 58 -6.88 0.63 14.72
N SER A 59 -6.68 1.56 15.66
CA SER A 59 -6.96 2.98 15.47
C SER A 59 -6.05 3.63 14.43
N ASP A 60 -4.76 3.31 14.43
CA ASP A 60 -3.80 3.82 13.43
C ASP A 60 -4.19 3.38 12.02
N MET A 61 -4.57 2.11 11.90
CA MET A 61 -5.02 1.56 10.64
C MET A 61 -6.28 2.29 10.15
N LEU A 62 -7.29 2.51 10.99
CA LEU A 62 -8.50 3.28 10.63
C LEU A 62 -8.18 4.70 10.14
N VAL A 63 -7.15 5.34 10.70
CA VAL A 63 -6.68 6.67 10.26
C VAL A 63 -6.10 6.59 8.85
N ILE A 64 -5.22 5.61 8.59
CA ILE A 64 -4.60 5.40 7.27
C ILE A 64 -5.65 5.10 6.21
N ILE A 65 -6.55 4.19 6.54
CA ILE A 65 -7.71 3.83 5.75
C ILE A 65 -8.53 5.06 5.38
N SER A 66 -8.87 5.86 6.40
CA SER A 66 -9.68 7.07 6.18
C SER A 66 -8.94 8.07 5.29
N ALA A 67 -7.61 8.15 5.41
CA ALA A 67 -6.79 8.99 4.57
C ALA A 67 -6.71 8.47 3.12
N GLU A 68 -6.46 7.17 2.90
CA GLU A 68 -6.45 6.55 1.56
C GLU A 68 -7.80 6.79 0.86
N ALA A 69 -8.93 6.50 1.55
CA ALA A 69 -10.28 6.65 0.99
C ALA A 69 -10.65 8.11 0.68
N LYS A 70 -10.15 9.08 1.46
CA LYS A 70 -10.36 10.51 1.20
C LYS A 70 -9.41 11.06 0.17
N SER A 71 -8.24 10.46 0.02
CA SER A 71 -7.24 10.91 -0.92
C SER A 71 -7.73 10.55 -2.33
N LYS A 72 -8.19 11.55 -3.08
CA LYS A 72 -8.26 11.48 -4.55
C LYS A 72 -6.86 11.66 -5.17
N ALA A 73 -5.81 11.35 -4.42
CA ALA A 73 -4.44 11.64 -4.78
C ALA A 73 -3.93 10.57 -5.74
N HIS A 74 -3.12 10.99 -6.72
CA HIS A 74 -2.39 10.06 -7.60
C HIS A 74 -1.58 9.08 -6.74
N GLY A 75 -1.72 7.79 -7.02
CA GLY A 75 -1.02 6.73 -6.28
C GLY A 75 -1.73 6.15 -5.06
N SER A 76 -2.87 6.72 -4.65
CA SER A 76 -3.75 6.10 -3.65
C SER A 76 -4.35 4.80 -4.18
N VAL A 77 -4.88 3.98 -3.28
CA VAL A 77 -5.58 2.72 -3.64
C VAL A 77 -6.81 2.98 -4.54
N GLY A 78 -7.35 4.20 -4.53
CA GLY A 78 -8.44 4.62 -5.41
C GLY A 78 -8.01 5.10 -6.80
N ASP A 79 -6.72 5.24 -7.09
CA ASP A 79 -6.22 5.61 -8.42
C ASP A 79 -6.44 4.41 -9.37
N PRO A 80 -7.16 4.58 -10.51
CA PRO A 80 -7.46 3.47 -11.42
C PRO A 80 -6.23 2.85 -12.08
N ARG A 81 -5.06 3.48 -11.98
CA ARG A 81 -3.80 2.93 -12.46
C ARG A 81 -3.11 2.05 -11.42
N VAL A 82 -3.52 2.09 -10.16
CA VAL A 82 -2.83 1.42 -9.05
C VAL A 82 -3.42 0.04 -8.81
N TYR A 83 -2.54 -0.96 -8.87
CA TYR A 83 -2.78 -2.34 -8.48
C TYR A 83 -1.99 -2.62 -7.21
N ALA A 84 -2.67 -2.59 -6.06
CA ALA A 84 -2.03 -2.72 -4.76
C ALA A 84 -2.04 -4.17 -4.25
N VAL A 85 -0.96 -4.56 -3.58
CA VAL A 85 -0.87 -5.75 -2.73
C VAL A 85 -0.25 -5.36 -1.39
N VAL A 86 -0.56 -6.10 -0.33
CA VAL A 86 -0.06 -5.84 1.02
C VAL A 86 0.83 -6.99 1.48
N VAL A 87 1.94 -6.66 2.14
CA VAL A 87 2.75 -7.60 2.91
C VAL A 87 2.54 -7.26 4.39
N ALA A 88 2.03 -8.22 5.16
CA ALA A 88 1.63 -7.99 6.54
C ALA A 88 1.78 -9.25 7.39
N ARG A 89 2.04 -9.07 8.70
CA ARG A 89 1.91 -10.14 9.68
C ARG A 89 0.45 -10.52 9.87
N GLU A 90 0.20 -11.71 10.41
CA GLU A 90 -1.14 -12.25 10.65
C GLU A 90 -2.03 -11.27 11.41
N GLU A 91 -1.51 -10.60 12.44
CA GLU A 91 -2.29 -9.65 13.24
C GLU A 91 -2.75 -8.44 12.41
N ILE A 92 -1.88 -7.92 11.54
CA ILE A 92 -2.21 -6.80 10.64
C ILE A 92 -3.14 -7.25 9.53
N ALA A 93 -2.94 -8.46 8.98
CA ALA A 93 -3.81 -9.04 7.98
C ALA A 93 -5.24 -9.23 8.50
N GLU A 94 -5.40 -9.72 9.74
CA GLU A 94 -6.71 -9.81 10.39
C GLU A 94 -7.38 -8.45 10.55
N LEU A 95 -6.62 -7.43 10.96
CA LEU A 95 -7.14 -6.09 11.12
C LEU A 95 -7.60 -5.53 9.77
N LEU A 96 -6.80 -5.68 8.71
CA LEU A 96 -7.16 -5.25 7.35
C LEU A 96 -8.40 -5.98 6.84
N ALA A 97 -8.51 -7.29 7.07
CA ALA A 97 -9.70 -8.07 6.71
C ALA A 97 -10.96 -7.58 7.43
N ARG A 98 -10.86 -7.23 8.73
CA ARG A 98 -11.97 -6.63 9.48
C ARG A 98 -12.33 -5.24 8.95
N ALA A 99 -11.35 -4.47 8.51
CA ALA A 99 -11.57 -3.13 7.99
C ALA A 99 -12.21 -3.16 6.59
N ASN A 100 -11.76 -4.03 5.69
CA ASN A 100 -12.32 -4.21 4.34
C ASN A 100 -13.78 -4.66 4.32
N ASN A 101 -14.24 -5.35 5.37
CA ASN A 101 -15.65 -5.71 5.55
C ASN A 101 -16.56 -4.51 5.89
N GLN A 102 -16.03 -3.30 6.01
CA GLN A 102 -16.84 -2.09 6.18
C GLN A 102 -17.20 -1.48 4.81
N GLU A 103 -18.43 -0.99 4.65
CA GLU A 103 -19.01 -0.49 3.37
C GLU A 103 -18.19 0.60 2.65
N HIS A 104 -17.20 1.20 3.31
CA HIS A 104 -16.38 2.28 2.78
C HIS A 104 -15.28 1.86 1.78
N TYR A 105 -15.13 0.56 1.49
CA TYR A 105 -13.99 0.01 0.74
C TYR A 105 -14.26 -0.43 -0.70
N ASN A 106 -15.39 -0.04 -1.30
CA ASN A 106 -15.69 -0.30 -2.72
C ASN A 106 -15.41 -1.75 -3.20
N ASN A 107 -15.44 -2.75 -2.31
CA ASN A 107 -15.10 -4.15 -2.60
C ASN A 107 -13.76 -4.34 -3.32
N LEU A 108 -12.75 -3.49 -3.09
CA LEU A 108 -11.40 -3.71 -3.63
C LEU A 108 -10.76 -4.90 -2.91
N GLU A 109 -10.70 -6.05 -3.59
CA GLU A 109 -9.97 -7.22 -3.14
C GLU A 109 -8.45 -6.94 -3.26
N ILE A 110 -7.85 -6.44 -2.18
CA ILE A 110 -6.40 -6.23 -2.10
C ILE A 110 -5.76 -7.54 -1.61
N PRO A 111 -4.93 -8.22 -2.41
CA PRO A 111 -4.23 -9.42 -1.97
C PRO A 111 -3.28 -9.11 -0.80
N ILE A 112 -3.28 -9.98 0.20
CA ILE A 112 -2.40 -9.88 1.37
C ILE A 112 -1.49 -11.10 1.41
N PHE A 113 -0.20 -10.85 1.59
CA PHE A 113 0.85 -11.87 1.68
C PHE A 113 1.58 -11.75 3.02
N SER A 114 2.06 -12.88 3.54
CA SER A 114 2.93 -12.88 4.73
C SER A 114 4.38 -12.53 4.40
N GLU A 115 4.79 -12.75 3.16
CA GLU A 115 6.18 -12.65 2.73
C GLU A 115 6.35 -11.72 1.52
N TYR A 116 7.36 -10.86 1.57
CA TYR A 116 7.63 -9.88 0.51
C TYR A 116 7.90 -10.53 -0.85
N ASN A 117 8.64 -11.64 -0.87
CA ASN A 117 8.98 -12.33 -2.12
C ASN A 117 7.75 -12.94 -2.80
N GLU A 118 6.73 -13.34 -2.05
CA GLU A 118 5.49 -13.88 -2.60
C GLU A 118 4.67 -12.76 -3.25
N ALA A 119 4.53 -11.62 -2.57
CA ALA A 119 3.88 -10.43 -3.11
C ALA A 119 4.58 -9.95 -4.40
N LEU A 120 5.92 -9.91 -4.40
CA LEU A 120 6.69 -9.51 -5.57
C LEU A 120 6.52 -10.49 -6.73
N ALA A 121 6.54 -11.79 -6.46
CA ALA A 121 6.32 -12.81 -7.49
C ALA A 121 4.91 -12.68 -8.11
N HIS A 122 3.89 -12.46 -7.27
CA HIS A 122 2.51 -12.23 -7.71
C HIS A 122 2.40 -10.99 -8.61
N VAL A 123 2.96 -9.86 -8.20
CA VAL A 123 2.95 -8.62 -8.97
C VAL A 123 3.64 -8.80 -10.33
N ARG A 124 4.82 -9.43 -10.36
CA ARG A 124 5.54 -9.70 -11.62
C ARG A 124 4.76 -10.62 -12.56
N GLN A 125 4.05 -11.61 -12.01
CA GLN A 125 3.15 -12.46 -12.81
C GLN A 125 1.98 -11.66 -13.39
N ALA A 126 1.40 -10.74 -12.63
CA ALA A 126 0.34 -9.85 -13.11
C ALA A 126 0.84 -8.92 -14.23
N ILE A 127 2.06 -8.38 -14.10
CA ILE A 127 2.71 -7.58 -15.16
C ILE A 127 2.87 -8.40 -16.44
N ALA A 128 3.35 -9.64 -16.35
CA ALA A 128 3.58 -10.49 -17.51
C ALA A 128 2.28 -10.98 -18.20
N SER A 129 1.13 -10.84 -17.53
CA SER A 129 -0.18 -11.27 -18.04
C SER A 129 -1.00 -10.13 -18.66
N ASN A 130 -0.54 -8.88 -18.55
CA ASN A 130 -1.13 -7.69 -19.15
C ASN A 130 -0.42 -7.30 -20.45
#